data_AF-A0A918YN17-F1
#
_entry.id   AF-A0A918YN17-F1
#
_cell.length_a   1.000
_cell.length_b   1.000
_cell.length_c   1.000
_cell.angle_alpha   90.00
_cell.angle_beta   90.00
_cell.angle_gamma   90.00
#
_symmetry.space_group_name_H-M   'P 1'
#
loop_
_entity.id
_entity.type
_entity.pdbx_description
1 polymer ?
#
loop_
_entity_poly.entity_id
_entity_poly.type
_entity_poly.pdbx_seq_one_letter_code
_entity_poly.pdbx_strand_id
1 'polypeptide(L)'
;MTTKTRIRGFTGRLGRAVVAVGGALILATALGTSSHAATGTLTYVRADTGGMSSFDDPSDGFCYFVGGGALSAHNDTNSTALFFADSFCDPNQFVGAAQPGQGVTFTSQAPLSVRFGG
;
A
#
# COMPACT_ATOMS: atom_id res chain seq x y z
N MET A 1 -32.20 8.80 68.57
CA MET A 1 -33.57 9.30 68.34
C MET A 1 -33.46 10.75 67.87
N THR A 2 -33.96 11.26 66.75
CA THR A 2 -34.70 10.73 65.59
C THR A 2 -34.61 11.81 64.52
N THR A 3 -34.41 11.39 63.28
CA THR A 3 -34.40 12.10 61.98
C THR A 3 -35.37 13.29 61.85
N LYS A 4 -34.96 14.33 61.09
CA LYS A 4 -35.92 15.12 60.29
C LYS A 4 -35.34 15.67 58.99
N THR A 5 -35.39 14.83 57.97
CA THR A 5 -35.31 15.15 56.54
C THR A 5 -36.45 16.10 56.14
N ARG A 6 -36.15 17.15 55.37
CA ARG A 6 -37.13 17.75 54.44
C ARG A 6 -36.48 18.02 53.09
N ILE A 7 -36.98 17.29 52.12
CA ILE A 7 -36.80 17.49 50.68
C ILE A 7 -37.75 18.64 50.29
N ARG A 8 -37.23 19.68 49.62
CA ARG A 8 -38.04 20.58 48.79
C ARG A 8 -37.62 20.32 47.34
N GLY A 9 -38.55 19.77 46.57
CA GLY A 9 -38.36 19.49 45.16
C GLY A 9 -38.60 20.72 44.27
N PHE A 10 -38.18 20.54 43.01
CA PHE A 10 -38.78 21.05 41.77
C PHE A 10 -38.89 22.58 41.66
N THR A 11 -38.27 23.27 40.70
CA THR A 11 -38.27 23.03 39.26
C THR A 11 -37.39 24.12 38.63
N GLY A 12 -36.49 23.82 37.68
CA GLY A 12 -35.78 24.91 37.02
C GLY A 12 -34.58 24.51 36.17
N ARG A 13 -34.85 23.75 35.10
CA ARG A 13 -33.98 23.58 33.92
C ARG A 13 -32.61 22.94 34.19
N LEU A 14 -32.62 21.62 33.96
CA LEU A 14 -31.54 20.88 33.33
C LEU A 14 -31.01 21.64 32.09
N GLY A 15 -30.06 22.54 32.30
CA GLY A 15 -29.18 23.06 31.26
C GLY A 15 -28.05 22.07 31.08
N ARG A 16 -28.23 21.14 30.14
CA ARG A 16 -27.30 20.06 29.81
C ARG A 16 -25.88 20.61 29.61
N ALA A 17 -24.98 20.16 30.46
CA ALA A 17 -23.57 20.05 30.13
C ALA A 17 -23.41 19.10 28.94
N VAL A 18 -22.75 19.53 27.88
CA VAL A 18 -21.79 18.70 27.11
C VAL A 18 -20.80 19.67 26.47
N VAL A 19 -19.65 19.85 27.12
CA VAL A 19 -18.48 20.43 26.46
C VAL A 19 -17.98 19.37 25.47
N ALA A 20 -18.05 19.67 24.18
CA ALA A 20 -17.52 18.81 23.12
C ALA A 20 -15.99 18.77 23.24
N VAL A 21 -15.47 17.73 23.89
CA VAL A 21 -14.04 17.39 23.80
C VAL A 21 -13.86 16.70 22.45
N GLY A 22 -13.47 17.51 21.46
CA GLY A 22 -13.18 17.08 20.09
C GLY A 22 -12.10 16.01 20.07
N GLY A 23 -12.38 14.93 19.33
CA GLY A 23 -11.51 13.78 19.19
C GLY A 23 -10.23 14.10 18.43
N ALA A 24 -9.11 13.61 18.95
CA ALA A 24 -7.89 13.42 18.19
C ALA A 24 -7.20 12.17 18.72
N LEU A 25 -6.53 11.45 17.81
CA LEU A 25 -5.68 10.25 18.01
C LEU A 25 -6.31 8.91 17.64
N ILE A 26 -6.71 8.75 16.38
CA ILE A 26 -6.59 7.45 15.70
C ILE A 26 -5.99 7.69 14.30
N LEU A 27 -4.67 7.88 14.22
CA LEU A 27 -3.94 7.91 12.94
C LEU A 27 -2.59 7.17 13.01
N ALA A 28 -2.41 6.24 13.97
CA ALA A 28 -1.12 5.56 14.17
C ALA A 28 -1.12 4.06 13.83
N THR A 29 -2.22 3.48 13.33
CA THR A 29 -2.26 2.04 12.98
C THR A 29 -1.94 1.73 11.52
N ALA A 30 -1.58 2.72 10.70
CA ALA A 30 -1.24 2.50 9.29
C ALA A 30 0.28 2.35 9.02
N LEU A 31 1.13 2.47 10.04
CA LEU A 31 2.58 2.45 9.88
C LEU A 31 3.14 1.10 10.31
N GLY A 32 3.23 0.15 9.40
CA GLY A 32 3.83 -1.13 9.73
C GLY A 32 3.83 -2.19 8.64
N THR A 33 3.84 -1.84 7.36
CA THR A 33 4.47 -2.76 6.39
C THR A 33 5.96 -2.50 6.51
N SER A 34 6.68 -3.36 7.23
CA SER A 34 8.14 -3.36 7.21
C SER A 34 8.58 -3.49 5.75
N SER A 35 8.95 -2.37 5.12
CA SER A 35 9.51 -2.36 3.77
C SER A 35 10.90 -2.98 3.87
N HIS A 36 10.99 -4.27 3.61
CA HIS A 36 12.27 -4.92 3.40
C HIS A 36 12.70 -4.58 1.98
N ALA A 37 13.92 -4.11 1.77
CA ALA A 37 14.44 -4.02 0.42
C ALA A 37 14.66 -5.44 -0.10
N ALA A 38 14.03 -5.78 -1.23
CA ALA A 38 14.47 -6.90 -2.03
C ALA A 38 15.93 -6.62 -2.40
N THR A 39 16.77 -7.64 -2.30
CA THR A 39 18.18 -7.55 -2.69
C THR A 39 18.32 -8.08 -4.12
N GLY A 40 19.04 -7.35 -4.96
CA GLY A 40 19.33 -7.70 -6.35
C GLY A 40 18.70 -6.74 -7.35
N THR A 41 18.63 -7.16 -8.61
CA THR A 41 18.21 -6.28 -9.71
C THR A 41 17.06 -6.89 -10.50
N LEU A 42 16.04 -6.10 -10.80
CA LEU A 42 15.06 -6.44 -11.83
C LEU A 42 15.41 -5.69 -13.10
N THR A 43 15.57 -6.40 -14.22
CA THR A 43 15.81 -5.79 -15.54
C THR A 43 14.57 -5.98 -16.42
N TYR A 44 14.28 -5.01 -17.29
CA TYR A 44 13.19 -5.10 -18.25
C TYR A 44 13.51 -4.39 -19.56
N VAL A 45 12.89 -4.87 -20.65
CA VAL A 45 12.93 -4.23 -21.96
C VAL A 45 11.70 -3.35 -22.10
N ARG A 46 11.90 -2.06 -22.33
CA ARG A 46 10.80 -1.09 -22.45
C ARG A 46 10.00 -1.31 -23.73
N ALA A 47 8.68 -1.24 -23.65
CA ALA A 47 7.79 -1.41 -24.80
C ALA A 47 7.75 -0.21 -25.74
N ASP A 48 7.97 0.99 -25.23
CA ASP A 48 7.95 2.23 -26.01
C ASP A 48 9.17 2.43 -26.92
N THR A 49 10.32 1.89 -26.55
CA THR A 49 11.61 2.20 -27.15
C THR A 49 12.51 1.00 -27.39
N GLY A 50 12.19 -0.16 -26.82
CA GLY A 50 13.05 -1.35 -26.85
C GLY A 50 14.33 -1.23 -26.02
N GLY A 51 14.52 -0.12 -25.30
CA GLY A 51 15.68 0.07 -24.42
C GLY A 51 15.60 -0.80 -23.17
N MET A 52 16.73 -1.09 -22.56
CA MET A 52 16.77 -1.80 -21.27
C MET A 52 16.69 -0.82 -20.11
N SER A 53 15.99 -1.19 -19.05
CA SER A 53 15.90 -0.45 -17.79
C SER A 53 15.91 -1.41 -16.61
N SER A 54 16.20 -0.89 -15.42
CA SER A 54 16.35 -1.73 -14.23
C SER A 54 15.87 -1.04 -12.95
N PHE A 55 15.54 -1.87 -11.97
CA PHE A 55 15.35 -1.48 -10.58
C PHE A 55 16.41 -2.20 -9.75
N ASP A 56 17.17 -1.44 -8.98
CA ASP A 56 18.26 -1.94 -8.12
C ASP A 56 17.82 -1.87 -6.66
N ASP A 57 17.97 -3.00 -5.95
CA ASP A 57 17.54 -3.22 -4.57
C ASP A 57 16.14 -2.62 -4.25
N PRO A 58 15.08 -3.00 -4.99
CA PRO A 58 13.77 -2.40 -4.84
C PRO A 58 13.14 -2.75 -3.48
N SER A 59 12.48 -1.78 -2.85
CA SER A 59 11.70 -1.98 -1.62
C SER A 59 10.46 -2.83 -1.84
N ASP A 60 10.29 -3.87 -1.03
CA ASP A 60 9.07 -4.67 -1.00
C ASP A 60 7.86 -3.82 -0.59
N GLY A 61 6.71 -4.16 -1.15
CA GLY A 61 5.44 -3.48 -0.93
C GLY A 61 5.31 -2.15 -1.68
N PHE A 62 6.40 -1.59 -2.23
CA PHE A 62 6.36 -0.36 -3.01
C PHE A 62 5.94 -0.63 -4.46
N CYS A 63 5.07 0.23 -5.00
CA CYS A 63 4.66 0.17 -6.39
C CYS A 63 5.58 1.05 -7.25
N TYR A 64 6.38 0.41 -8.09
CA TYR A 64 7.30 1.08 -9.00
C TYR A 64 6.66 1.29 -10.36
N PHE A 65 6.81 2.49 -10.91
CA PHE A 65 6.38 2.79 -12.27
C PHE A 65 7.36 2.19 -13.30
N VAL A 66 6.83 1.42 -14.24
CA VAL A 66 7.57 0.82 -15.34
C VAL A 66 7.43 1.74 -16.54
N GLY A 67 8.42 2.63 -16.72
CA GLY A 67 8.42 3.65 -17.77
C GLY A 67 8.28 3.06 -19.16
N GLY A 68 7.25 3.48 -19.91
CA GLY A 68 6.99 2.98 -21.27
C GLY A 68 6.48 1.54 -21.34
N GLY A 69 6.21 0.93 -20.19
CA GLY A 69 5.81 -0.47 -20.04
C GLY A 69 6.92 -1.49 -20.34
N ALA A 70 6.71 -2.76 -19.99
CA ALA A 70 7.68 -3.83 -20.26
C ALA A 70 7.23 -4.82 -21.34
N LEU A 71 8.11 -5.18 -22.27
CA LEU A 71 7.93 -6.31 -23.20
C LEU A 71 8.36 -7.62 -22.56
N SER A 72 9.43 -7.57 -21.77
CA SER A 72 9.94 -8.68 -20.99
C SER A 72 10.65 -8.14 -19.76
N ALA A 73 10.71 -8.96 -18.72
CA ALA A 73 11.45 -8.66 -17.51
C ALA A 73 12.18 -9.90 -17.01
N HIS A 74 13.33 -9.70 -16.35
CA HIS A 74 14.07 -10.73 -15.64
C HIS A 74 14.31 -10.28 -14.20
N ASN A 75 13.93 -11.13 -13.26
CA ASN A 75 13.96 -10.82 -11.84
C ASN A 75 15.15 -11.52 -11.18
N ASP A 76 16.28 -10.84 -11.05
CA ASP A 76 17.44 -11.31 -10.26
C ASP A 76 17.37 -10.84 -8.79
N THR A 77 16.20 -10.37 -8.33
CA THR A 77 16.00 -10.04 -6.91
C THR A 77 15.69 -11.30 -6.10
N ASN A 78 15.82 -11.21 -4.77
CA ASN A 78 15.40 -12.25 -3.83
C ASN A 78 13.89 -12.22 -3.51
N SER A 79 13.11 -11.36 -4.16
CA SER A 79 11.67 -11.18 -3.93
C SER A 79 10.86 -11.47 -5.19
N THR A 80 9.56 -11.76 -5.05
CA THR A 80 8.67 -11.95 -6.21
C THR A 80 8.32 -10.60 -6.81
N ALA A 81 8.49 -10.45 -8.12
CA ALA A 81 8.04 -9.28 -8.86
C ALA A 81 6.63 -9.52 -9.42
N LEU A 82 5.66 -8.70 -9.01
CA LEU A 82 4.26 -8.72 -9.46
C LEU A 82 4.04 -7.55 -10.42
N PHE A 83 3.55 -7.82 -11.62
CA PHE A 83 3.36 -6.83 -12.68
C PHE A 83 1.89 -6.52 -12.90
N PHE A 84 1.59 -5.23 -13.14
CA PHE A 84 0.23 -4.73 -13.28
C PHE A 84 0.08 -3.84 -14.52
N ALA A 85 -1.10 -3.86 -15.11
CA ALA A 85 -1.44 -3.11 -16.32
C ALA A 85 -1.49 -1.59 -16.09
N ASP A 86 -1.87 -1.17 -14.90
CA ASP A 86 -1.99 0.24 -14.52
C ASP A 86 -0.71 0.74 -13.84
N SER A 87 -0.69 2.02 -13.48
CA SER A 87 0.48 2.68 -12.86
C SER A 87 0.48 2.67 -11.33
N PHE A 88 -0.53 2.06 -10.70
CA PHE A 88 -0.79 2.10 -9.25
C PHE A 88 -0.82 0.72 -8.60
N CYS A 89 -0.40 -0.33 -9.32
CA CYS A 89 -0.39 -1.71 -8.83
C CYS A 89 -1.77 -2.17 -8.32
N ASP A 90 -2.84 -1.84 -9.05
CA ASP A 90 -4.19 -2.29 -8.69
C ASP A 90 -4.27 -3.82 -8.81
N PRO A 91 -4.67 -4.55 -7.75
CA PRO A 91 -4.71 -6.02 -7.79
C PRO A 91 -5.65 -6.59 -8.86
N ASN A 92 -6.66 -5.84 -9.32
CA ASN A 92 -7.55 -6.24 -10.41
C ASN A 92 -6.91 -6.11 -11.79
N GLN A 93 -5.75 -5.46 -11.87
CA GLN A 93 -4.97 -5.22 -13.09
C GLN A 93 -3.71 -6.09 -13.14
N PHE A 94 -3.62 -7.15 -12.34
CA PHE A 94 -2.51 -8.09 -12.35
C PHE A 94 -2.37 -8.76 -13.72
N VAL A 95 -1.16 -8.71 -14.30
CA VAL A 95 -0.87 -9.30 -15.62
C VAL A 95 0.16 -10.42 -15.58
N GLY A 96 0.94 -10.54 -14.51
CA GLY A 96 1.93 -11.60 -14.39
C GLY A 96 2.87 -11.43 -13.21
N ALA A 97 3.66 -12.46 -12.94
CA ALA A 97 4.67 -12.45 -11.90
C ALA A 97 5.94 -13.14 -12.38
N ALA A 98 7.09 -12.71 -11.84
CA ALA A 98 8.37 -13.38 -11.99
C ALA A 98 8.92 -13.71 -10.60
N GLN A 99 9.14 -15.00 -10.32
CA GLN A 99 9.84 -15.42 -9.10
C GLN A 99 11.32 -15.01 -9.16
N PRO A 100 12.05 -15.06 -8.02
CA PRO A 100 13.51 -14.92 -8.03
C PRO A 100 14.18 -15.83 -9.09
N GLY A 101 15.06 -15.24 -9.90
CA GLY A 101 15.77 -15.88 -11.01
C GLY A 101 14.93 -16.15 -12.26
N GLN A 102 13.67 -15.68 -12.33
CA GLN A 102 12.79 -15.95 -13.48
C GLN A 102 12.70 -14.78 -14.45
N GLY A 103 12.55 -15.13 -15.73
CA GLY A 103 12.14 -14.20 -16.79
C GLY A 103 10.67 -14.37 -17.16
N VAL A 104 10.04 -13.28 -17.58
CA VAL A 104 8.67 -13.24 -18.10
C VAL A 104 8.60 -12.36 -19.34
N THR A 105 7.75 -12.74 -20.29
CA THR A 105 7.48 -11.96 -21.52
C THR A 105 6.01 -11.61 -21.58
N PHE A 106 5.70 -10.36 -21.90
CA PHE A 106 4.35 -9.81 -21.95
C PHE A 106 3.92 -9.65 -23.42
N THR A 107 3.01 -10.52 -23.88
CA THR A 107 2.55 -10.53 -25.28
C THR A 107 1.21 -9.86 -25.49
N SER A 108 0.34 -9.85 -24.48
CA SER A 108 -1.02 -9.31 -24.58
C SER A 108 -1.10 -7.84 -24.14
N GLN A 109 -0.33 -7.47 -23.12
CA GLN A 109 -0.37 -6.14 -22.51
C GLN A 109 0.94 -5.87 -21.76
N ALA A 110 1.59 -4.74 -22.06
CA ALA A 110 2.79 -4.32 -21.35
C ALA A 110 2.40 -3.75 -19.96
N PRO A 111 2.95 -4.26 -18.85
CA PRO A 111 2.67 -3.71 -17.52
C PRO A 111 3.26 -2.31 -17.38
N LEU A 112 2.55 -1.43 -16.69
CA LEU A 112 2.97 -0.06 -16.38
C LEU A 112 3.46 0.09 -14.95
N SER A 113 3.31 -0.92 -14.10
CA SER A 113 3.87 -0.93 -12.77
C SER A 113 4.29 -2.33 -12.31
N VAL A 114 5.19 -2.36 -11.33
CA VAL A 114 5.69 -3.56 -10.67
C VAL A 114 5.74 -3.37 -9.16
N ARG A 115 5.34 -4.38 -8.39
CA ARG A 115 5.48 -4.43 -6.93
C ARG A 115 6.29 -5.65 -6.53
N PHE A 116 7.22 -5.48 -5.61
CA PHE A 116 8.01 -6.57 -5.04
C PHE A 116 7.36 -7.04 -3.75
N GLY A 117 7.44 -8.34 -3.49
CA GLY A 117 6.88 -8.99 -2.30
C GLY A 117 5.75 -9.96 -2.63
N GLY A 118 5.67 -11.03 -1.83
CA GLY A 118 4.69 -12.10 -1.91
C GLY A 118 4.27 -12.56 -0.53
#